data_AF-A0A7S2DZK9-F1
#
_entry.id   AF-A0A7S2DZK9-F1
#
_cell.length_a   1.000
_cell.length_b   1.000
_cell.length_c   1.000
_cell.angle_alpha   90.00
_cell.angle_beta   90.00
_cell.angle_gamma   90.00
#
_symmetry.space_group_name_H-M   'P 1'
#
loop_
_entity.id
_entity.type
_entity.pdbx_description
1 polymer ?
#
loop_
_entity_poly.entity_id
_entity_poly.type
_entity_poly.pdbx_seq_one_letter_code
_entity_poly.pdbx_strand_id
1 'polypeptide(L)'
;GKILDKLLGREVSGVFSRHGLLALVKLNVESEAHAAKSHLTSTEAHLLVGALTFQERLVSDVMTPISNCFALPYDAVLDQATILDILSRGHTRIPVYEGATTNVVALLFAKDLVGIGFERALPIATVVDAFKGRQ
;
A
#
# COMPACT_ATOMS: atom_id res chain seq x y z
N GLY A 1 48.26 0.85 9.01
CA GLY A 1 49.47 0.04 9.25
C GLY A 1 49.70 -0.81 8.02
N LYS A 2 50.81 -0.59 7.29
CA LYS A 2 50.97 -1.03 5.88
C LYS A 2 50.83 -2.53 5.59
N ILE A 3 51.02 -3.39 6.59
CA ILE A 3 50.84 -4.84 6.48
C ILE A 3 49.35 -5.20 6.56
N LEU A 4 48.59 -4.53 7.43
CA LEU A 4 47.15 -4.74 7.58
C LEU A 4 46.40 -4.34 6.30
N ASP A 5 46.78 -3.21 5.71
CA ASP A 5 46.18 -2.70 4.46
C ASP A 5 46.50 -3.60 3.24
N LYS A 6 47.61 -4.37 3.31
CA LYS A 6 47.96 -5.40 2.31
C LYS A 6 47.20 -6.71 2.52
N LEU A 7 46.88 -7.04 3.77
CA LEU A 7 46.26 -8.31 4.15
C LEU A 7 44.74 -8.27 4.09
N LEU A 8 44.13 -7.11 4.41
CA LEU A 8 42.69 -6.85 4.32
C LEU A 8 42.25 -6.39 2.91
N GLY A 9 43.22 -6.14 2.02
CA GLY A 9 42.97 -5.47 0.74
C GLY A 9 42.83 -3.96 0.92
N ARG A 10 43.27 -3.18 -0.09
CA ARG A 10 42.99 -1.74 -0.16
C ARG A 10 41.52 -1.52 0.14
N GLU A 11 41.22 -0.54 1.00
CA GLU A 11 39.86 -0.07 1.37
C GLU A 11 38.82 -0.49 0.36
N VAL A 12 37.77 -1.19 0.84
CA VAL A 12 36.57 -1.51 0.06
C VAL A 12 36.17 -0.23 -0.66
N SER A 13 36.48 -0.16 -1.96
CA SER A 13 36.09 0.97 -2.81
C SER A 13 34.60 1.13 -2.63
N GLY A 14 34.18 2.28 -2.08
CA GLY A 14 32.99 2.48 -1.24
C GLY A 14 31.63 2.37 -1.93
N VAL A 15 31.45 1.39 -2.81
CA VAL A 15 30.19 1.08 -3.49
C VAL A 15 29.68 -0.26 -2.97
N PHE A 16 28.66 -0.20 -2.13
CA PHE A 16 27.94 -1.39 -1.68
C PHE A 16 26.83 -1.72 -2.67
N SER A 17 26.67 -3.00 -2.99
CA SER A 17 25.47 -3.47 -3.69
C SER A 17 24.23 -3.27 -2.82
N ARG A 18 23.04 -3.29 -3.42
CA ARG A 18 21.76 -3.25 -2.68
C ARG A 18 21.70 -4.32 -1.59
N HIS A 19 22.14 -5.53 -1.91
CA HIS A 19 22.24 -6.65 -0.96
C HIS A 19 23.24 -6.34 0.17
N GLY A 20 24.38 -5.72 -0.14
CA GLY A 20 25.36 -5.28 0.85
C GLY A 20 24.81 -4.21 1.79
N LEU A 21 24.11 -3.20 1.26
CA LEU A 21 23.45 -2.17 2.06
C LEU A 21 22.37 -2.76 2.97
N LEU A 22 21.56 -3.70 2.47
CA LEU A 22 20.57 -4.41 3.27
C LEU A 22 21.21 -5.19 4.42
N ALA A 23 22.30 -5.90 4.15
CA ALA A 23 23.05 -6.63 5.17
C ALA A 23 23.60 -5.68 6.24
N LEU A 24 24.17 -4.53 5.84
CA LEU A 24 24.66 -3.52 6.78
C LEU A 24 23.53 -2.97 7.66
N VAL A 25 22.38 -2.62 7.09
CA VAL A 25 21.24 -2.11 7.87
C VAL A 25 20.77 -3.15 8.89
N LYS A 26 20.65 -4.42 8.49
CA LYS A 26 20.23 -5.52 9.38
C LYS A 26 21.23 -5.75 10.52
N LEU A 27 22.52 -5.84 10.22
CA LEU A 27 23.57 -6.05 11.23
C LEU A 27 23.59 -4.94 12.29
N ASN A 28 23.32 -3.69 11.88
CA ASN A 28 23.29 -2.54 12.77
C ASN A 28 22.09 -2.50 13.72
N VAL A 29 21.12 -3.41 13.58
CA VAL A 29 19.86 -3.41 14.34
C VAL A 29 19.62 -4.76 15.02
N GLU A 30 20.07 -5.86 14.43
CA GLU A 30 19.92 -7.22 14.96
C GLU A 30 21.00 -7.59 16.00
N SER A 31 22.18 -6.98 15.93
CA SER A 31 23.25 -7.20 16.92
C SER A 31 23.14 -6.20 18.06
N GLU A 32 22.94 -6.66 19.31
CA GLU A 32 22.85 -5.77 20.49
C GLU A 32 24.04 -4.80 20.60
N ALA A 33 25.26 -5.28 20.31
CA ALA A 33 26.48 -4.47 20.35
C ALA A 33 26.51 -3.36 19.29
N HIS A 34 25.87 -3.58 18.14
CA HIS A 34 25.80 -2.61 17.04
C HIS A 34 24.57 -1.71 17.17
N ALA A 35 23.43 -2.24 17.61
CA ALA A 35 22.22 -1.47 17.87
C ALA A 35 22.45 -0.35 18.89
N ALA A 36 23.29 -0.60 19.91
CA ALA A 36 23.68 0.42 20.88
C ALA A 36 24.52 1.58 20.28
N LYS A 37 25.11 1.38 19.09
CA LYS A 37 26.03 2.35 18.44
C LYS A 37 25.53 2.86 17.09
N SER A 38 24.59 2.18 16.46
CA SER A 38 24.11 2.51 15.12
C SER A 38 23.22 3.75 15.10
N HIS A 39 22.65 4.11 16.26
CA HIS A 39 21.65 5.17 16.41
C HIS A 39 20.42 5.00 15.50
N LEU A 40 20.22 3.80 14.95
CA LEU A 40 19.06 3.46 14.15
C LEU A 40 18.00 2.85 15.05
N THR A 41 16.83 3.46 15.05
CA THR A 41 15.64 2.84 15.63
C THR A 41 15.18 1.68 14.74
N SER A 42 14.44 0.73 15.33
CA SER A 42 13.82 -0.37 14.57
C SER A 42 12.95 0.16 13.42
N THR A 43 12.19 1.23 13.65
CA THR A 43 11.34 1.86 12.63
C THR A 43 12.15 2.42 11.45
N GLU A 44 13.25 3.12 11.72
CA GLU A 44 14.13 3.67 10.67
C GLU A 44 14.79 2.55 9.87
N ALA A 45 15.23 1.49 10.54
CA ALA A 45 15.78 0.31 9.88
C ALA A 45 14.75 -0.36 8.96
N HIS A 46 13.51 -0.53 9.43
CA HIS A 46 12.42 -1.07 8.62
C HIS A 46 12.11 -0.19 7.40
N LEU A 47 12.14 1.14 7.56
CA LEU A 47 11.95 2.08 6.46
C LEU A 47 13.07 1.98 5.42
N LEU A 48 14.34 1.89 5.86
CA LEU A 48 15.49 1.72 4.98
C LEU A 48 15.44 0.39 4.23
N VAL A 49 15.13 -0.71 4.92
CA VAL A 49 14.93 -2.03 4.29
C VAL A 49 13.79 -1.98 3.29
N GLY A 50 12.67 -1.34 3.66
CA GLY A 50 11.52 -1.13 2.79
C GLY A 50 11.90 -0.37 1.52
N ALA A 51 12.60 0.76 1.65
CA ALA A 51 13.04 1.57 0.52
C ALA A 51 14.02 0.81 -0.40
N LEU A 52 14.97 0.08 0.18
CA LEU A 52 15.93 -0.71 -0.58
C LEU A 52 15.29 -1.90 -1.29
N THR A 53 14.21 -2.49 -0.75
CA THR A 53 13.52 -3.65 -1.37
C THR A 53 12.30 -3.26 -2.21
N PHE A 54 11.84 -2.01 -2.14
CA PHE A 54 10.61 -1.55 -2.79
C PHE A 54 10.60 -1.79 -4.30
N GLN A 55 11.71 -1.54 -4.98
CA GLN A 55 11.83 -1.71 -6.44
C GLN A 55 11.66 -3.17 -6.89
N GLU A 56 11.96 -4.13 -6.02
CA GLU A 56 11.91 -5.56 -6.34
C GLU A 56 10.56 -6.19 -5.97
N ARG A 57 9.71 -5.48 -5.22
CA ARG A 57 8.36 -5.96 -4.87
C ARG A 57 7.43 -5.92 -6.06
N LEU A 58 6.75 -7.03 -6.31
CA LEU A 58 5.69 -7.13 -7.31
C LEU A 58 4.35 -6.68 -6.69
N VAL A 59 3.43 -6.18 -7.52
CA VAL A 59 2.06 -5.85 -7.09
C VAL A 59 1.37 -7.07 -6.48
N SER A 60 1.63 -8.26 -7.04
CA SER A 60 1.12 -9.53 -6.53
C SER A 60 1.51 -9.82 -5.08
N ASP A 61 2.63 -9.27 -4.60
CA ASP A 61 3.15 -9.54 -3.26
C ASP A 61 2.43 -8.73 -2.17
N VAL A 62 1.72 -7.66 -2.57
CA VAL A 62 1.11 -6.68 -1.65
C VAL A 62 -0.35 -6.37 -1.95
N MET A 63 -0.88 -6.79 -3.09
CA MET A 63 -2.27 -6.54 -3.45
C MET A 63 -3.24 -7.33 -2.58
N THR A 64 -4.42 -6.75 -2.32
CA THR A 64 -5.54 -7.49 -1.75
C THR A 64 -6.18 -8.34 -2.85
N PRO A 65 -6.33 -9.67 -2.67
CA PRO A 65 -7.03 -10.51 -3.64
C PRO A 65 -8.46 -10.01 -3.86
N ILE A 66 -8.95 -10.08 -5.10
CA ILE A 66 -10.29 -9.57 -5.45
C ILE A 66 -11.42 -10.23 -4.65
N SER A 67 -11.23 -11.50 -4.25
CA SER A 67 -12.15 -12.25 -3.37
C SER A 67 -12.30 -11.64 -1.98
N ASN A 68 -11.32 -10.85 -1.55
CA ASN A 68 -11.27 -10.20 -0.24
C ASN A 68 -11.59 -8.70 -0.35
N CYS A 69 -11.88 -8.20 -1.54
CA CYS A 69 -12.26 -6.81 -1.76
C CYS A 69 -13.76 -6.62 -1.50
N PHE A 70 -14.11 -5.61 -0.71
CA PHE A 70 -15.48 -5.11 -0.67
C PHE A 70 -15.78 -4.36 -1.97
N ALA A 71 -16.71 -4.89 -2.75
CA ALA A 71 -17.13 -4.34 -4.03
C ALA A 71 -18.66 -4.37 -4.12
N LEU A 72 -19.23 -3.44 -4.89
CA LEU A 72 -20.68 -3.31 -5.09
C LEU A 72 -21.04 -3.65 -6.54
N PRO A 73 -22.18 -4.30 -6.80
CA PRO A 73 -22.61 -4.53 -8.16
C PRO A 73 -23.15 -3.23 -8.79
N TYR A 74 -23.03 -3.08 -10.10
CA TYR A 74 -23.41 -1.86 -10.83
C TYR A 74 -24.91 -1.53 -10.75
N ASP A 75 -25.74 -2.57 -10.59
CA ASP A 75 -27.20 -2.48 -10.43
C ASP A 75 -27.65 -2.29 -8.96
N ALA A 76 -26.73 -2.22 -8.00
CA ALA A 76 -27.10 -1.93 -6.62
C ALA A 76 -27.63 -0.50 -6.46
N VAL A 77 -28.45 -0.35 -5.42
CA VAL A 77 -29.06 0.93 -5.01
C VAL A 77 -28.36 1.42 -3.75
N LEU A 78 -27.89 2.66 -3.78
CA LEU A 78 -27.40 3.38 -2.61
C LEU A 78 -28.60 3.84 -1.80
N ASP A 79 -29.04 2.97 -0.89
CA ASP A 79 -30.00 3.27 0.17
C ASP A 79 -29.28 3.55 1.50
N GLN A 80 -30.04 3.92 2.53
CA GLN A 80 -29.49 4.21 3.85
C GLN A 80 -28.65 3.04 4.40
N ALA A 81 -29.09 1.79 4.23
CA ALA A 81 -28.39 0.63 4.74
C ALA A 81 -27.05 0.42 4.02
N THR A 82 -27.04 0.54 2.70
CA THR A 82 -25.84 0.39 1.86
C THR A 82 -24.84 1.51 2.14
N ILE A 83 -25.30 2.75 2.26
CA ILE A 83 -24.44 3.89 2.60
C ILE A 83 -23.81 3.70 3.98
N LEU A 84 -24.59 3.28 4.98
CA LEU A 84 -24.05 3.02 6.32
C LEU A 84 -23.05 1.84 6.33
N ASP A 85 -23.29 0.77 5.56
CA ASP A 85 -22.32 -0.32 5.40
C ASP A 85 -21.00 0.19 4.81
N ILE A 86 -21.06 0.96 3.72
CA ILE A 86 -19.87 1.57 3.10
C ILE A 86 -19.09 2.43 4.11
N LEU A 87 -19.78 3.30 4.85
CA LEU A 87 -19.17 4.20 5.82
C LEU A 87 -18.55 3.43 7.00
N SER A 88 -19.22 2.38 7.48
CA SER A 88 -18.74 1.56 8.59
C SER A 88 -17.46 0.80 8.26
N ARG A 89 -17.25 0.43 6.99
CA ARG A 89 -16.04 -0.25 6.51
C ARG A 89 -14.84 0.68 6.38
N GLY A 90 -15.07 1.99 6.23
CA GLY A 90 -14.00 3.00 6.18
C GLY A 90 -13.15 2.98 4.91
N HIS A 91 -13.61 2.31 3.84
CA HIS A 91 -12.91 2.32 2.55
C HIS A 91 -13.22 3.61 1.77
N THR A 92 -12.17 4.25 1.25
CA THR A 92 -12.32 5.50 0.48
C THR A 92 -12.73 5.27 -0.98
N ARG A 93 -12.38 4.10 -1.53
CA ARG A 93 -12.64 3.70 -2.91
C ARG A 93 -13.24 2.31 -2.90
N ILE A 94 -14.41 2.17 -3.51
CA ILE A 94 -15.17 0.93 -3.58
C ILE A 94 -15.28 0.53 -5.06
N PRO A 95 -14.72 -0.60 -5.47
CA PRO A 95 -14.91 -1.13 -6.82
C PRO A 95 -16.39 -1.40 -7.09
N VAL A 96 -16.85 -0.97 -8.27
CA VAL A 96 -18.18 -1.28 -8.80
C VAL A 96 -18.02 -2.22 -9.98
N TYR A 97 -18.67 -3.38 -9.92
CA TYR A 97 -18.52 -4.45 -10.92
C TYR A 97 -19.84 -4.76 -11.65
N GLU A 98 -19.74 -5.31 -12.85
CA GLU A 98 -20.90 -5.76 -13.63
C GLU A 98 -20.79 -7.26 -13.96
N GLY A 99 -21.79 -8.04 -13.55
CA GLY A 99 -21.80 -9.50 -13.71
C GLY A 99 -20.83 -10.21 -12.75
N ALA A 100 -19.54 -10.21 -13.07
CA ALA A 100 -18.50 -10.84 -12.26
C ALA A 100 -17.67 -9.81 -11.49
N THR A 101 -17.23 -10.14 -10.27
CA THR A 101 -16.40 -9.24 -9.44
C THR A 101 -15.04 -8.88 -10.04
N THR A 102 -14.58 -9.67 -11.01
CA THR A 102 -13.38 -9.39 -11.81
C THR A 102 -13.62 -8.35 -12.91
N ASN A 103 -14.87 -8.09 -13.27
CA ASN A 103 -15.27 -7.09 -14.26
C ASN A 103 -15.61 -5.76 -13.59
N VAL A 104 -14.59 -5.06 -13.09
CA VAL A 104 -14.73 -3.75 -12.44
C VAL A 104 -14.93 -2.67 -13.51
N VAL A 105 -16.10 -2.03 -13.51
CA VAL A 105 -16.50 -1.01 -14.50
C VAL A 105 -16.36 0.42 -14.00
N ALA A 106 -16.29 0.61 -12.67
CA ALA A 106 -16.11 1.92 -12.06
C ALA A 106 -15.56 1.87 -10.62
N LEU A 107 -15.24 3.03 -10.07
CA LEU A 107 -14.92 3.23 -8.66
C LEU A 107 -15.89 4.24 -8.05
N LEU A 108 -16.57 3.82 -6.98
CA LEU A 108 -17.36 4.69 -6.11
C LEU A 108 -16.46 5.27 -5.02
N PHE A 109 -16.47 6.59 -4.85
CA PHE A 109 -15.70 7.26 -3.81
C PHE A 109 -16.59 7.60 -2.61
N ALA A 110 -16.15 7.26 -1.40
CA ALA A 110 -16.92 7.53 -0.19
C ALA A 110 -17.22 9.03 0.01
N LYS A 111 -16.33 9.93 -0.44
CA LYS A 111 -16.54 11.39 -0.39
C LYS A 111 -17.76 11.85 -1.20
N ASP A 112 -18.11 11.13 -2.27
CA ASP A 112 -19.23 11.52 -3.14
C ASP A 112 -20.57 11.19 -2.47
N LEU A 113 -20.58 10.29 -1.48
CA LEU A 113 -21.74 9.97 -0.66
C LEU A 113 -22.11 11.09 0.31
N VAL A 114 -21.18 11.98 0.68
CA VAL A 114 -21.46 13.12 1.59
C VAL A 114 -22.48 14.09 0.96
N GLY A 115 -22.49 14.19 -0.38
CA GLY A 115 -23.46 15.01 -1.12
C GLY A 115 -24.79 14.30 -1.36
N ILE A 116 -24.92 13.02 -1.00
CA ILE A 116 -26.11 12.21 -1.22
C ILE A 116 -26.81 12.06 0.14
N GLY A 117 -28.01 12.64 0.25
CA GLY A 117 -28.82 12.47 1.45
C GLY A 117 -29.26 11.00 1.64
N PHE A 118 -29.25 10.53 2.88
CA PHE A 118 -29.60 9.15 3.27
C PHE A 118 -31.05 8.77 2.95
N GLU A 119 -31.91 9.76 2.75
CA GLU A 119 -33.31 9.60 2.38
C GLU A 119 -33.54 9.22 0.91
N ARG A 120 -32.49 9.24 0.08
CA ARG A 120 -32.58 8.93 -1.35
C ARG A 120 -32.10 7.50 -1.62
N ALA A 121 -32.91 6.74 -2.35
CA ALA A 121 -32.50 5.46 -2.93
C ALA A 121 -32.04 5.72 -4.37
N LEU A 122 -30.72 5.88 -4.57
CA LEU A 122 -30.15 6.19 -5.88
C LEU A 122 -29.43 4.97 -6.48
N PRO A 123 -29.71 4.58 -7.74
CA PRO A 123 -28.89 3.58 -8.42
C PRO A 123 -27.42 3.99 -8.44
N ILE A 124 -26.50 3.07 -8.14
CA ILE A 124 -25.05 3.33 -8.18
C ILE A 124 -24.64 3.87 -9.55
N ALA A 125 -25.20 3.33 -10.63
CA ALA A 125 -25.01 3.80 -12.00
C ALA A 125 -25.16 5.32 -12.12
N THR A 126 -26.25 5.90 -11.59
CA THR A 126 -26.52 7.34 -11.65
C THR A 126 -25.46 8.16 -10.94
N VAL A 127 -25.00 7.69 -9.77
CA VAL A 127 -23.98 8.38 -8.98
C VAL A 127 -22.63 8.31 -9.67
N VAL A 128 -22.22 7.11 -10.06
CA VAL A 128 -20.97 6.89 -10.79
C VAL A 128 -20.93 7.75 -12.05
N ASP A 129 -21.99 7.75 -12.86
CA ASP A 129 -22.05 8.52 -14.10
C ASP A 129 -22.05 10.04 -13.86
N ALA A 130 -22.72 10.52 -12.81
CA ALA A 130 -22.71 11.94 -12.44
C ALA A 130 -21.31 12.43 -12.03
N PHE A 131 -20.48 11.56 -11.46
CA PHE A 131 -19.14 11.91 -10.96
C PHE A 131 -17.99 11.47 -11.89
N LYS A 132 -18.25 10.68 -12.95
CA LYS A 132 -17.25 10.25 -13.95
C LYS A 132 -16.42 11.39 -14.53
N GLY A 133 -16.98 12.60 -14.67
CA GLY A 133 -16.29 13.77 -15.23
C GLY A 133 -15.41 14.56 -14.24
N ARG A 134 -15.34 14.15 -12.95
CA ARG A 134 -14.57 14.84 -11.90
C ARG A 134 -13.36 14.04 -11.39
N GLN A 135 -13.08 12.89 -12.01
CA GLN A 135 -11.99 11.99 -11.62
C GLN A 135 -10.74 12.21 -12.45
#